data_AF-A0A1I6ATA8-F1
#
_entry.id   AF-A0A1I6ATA8-F1
#
_cell.length_a   1.000
_cell.length_b   1.000
_cell.length_c   1.000
_cell.angle_alpha   90.00
_cell.angle_beta   90.00
_cell.angle_gamma   90.00
#
_symmetry.space_group_name_H-M   'P 1'
#
loop_
_entity.id
_entity.type
_entity.pdbx_description
1 polymer ?
#
loop_
_entity_poly.entity_id
_entity_poly.type
_entity_poly.pdbx_seq_one_letter_code
_entity_poly.pdbx_strand_id
1 'polypeptide(L)'
;MYDPTIFENLKVAFENHVYDLDNIERKIDIKNRVDLMDLSVIARAFKIEFTLADQQDITAEIILDASLEDLAGEILEIGNKNLGCTLELKFIKNIQNPDLQCEEIEQAINNIWEDDISLTQTLSFVFGTELSSYKNTIEVKFDQKINEDQISDISVFLDHVLETLEILFKI
;
A
#
# COMPACT_ATOMS: atom_id res chain seq x y z
N MET A 1 4.13 31.33 6.89
CA MET A 1 4.31 29.95 7.36
C MET A 1 3.53 29.13 6.36
N TYR A 2 4.22 28.40 5.49
CA TYR A 2 3.55 27.55 4.50
C TYR A 2 3.06 26.33 5.28
N ASP A 3 1.77 26.05 5.22
CA ASP A 3 1.22 24.82 5.76
C ASP A 3 1.84 23.63 4.98
N PRO A 4 2.12 22.48 5.63
CA PRO A 4 2.58 21.30 4.93
C PRO A 4 1.55 20.86 3.89
N THR A 5 2.00 20.23 2.81
CA THR A 5 1.07 19.75 1.80
C THR A 5 0.23 18.57 2.31
N ILE A 6 -0.90 18.28 1.67
CA ILE A 6 -1.73 17.09 1.91
C ILE A 6 -0.86 15.83 1.92
N PHE A 7 0.08 15.72 0.96
CA PHE A 7 1.03 14.62 0.91
C PHE A 7 1.90 14.51 2.18
N GLU A 8 2.45 15.63 2.66
CA GLU A 8 3.31 15.61 3.86
C GLU A 8 2.51 15.25 5.12
N ASN A 9 1.27 15.75 5.25
CA ASN A 9 0.40 15.43 6.38
C ASN A 9 -0.05 13.96 6.35
N LEU A 10 -0.48 13.45 5.20
CA LEU A 10 -0.81 12.04 5.03
C LEU A 10 0.39 11.12 5.28
N LYS A 11 1.56 11.46 4.75
CA LYS A 11 2.80 10.70 4.98
C LYS A 11 3.07 10.56 6.48
N VAL A 12 3.09 11.67 7.20
CA VAL A 12 3.35 11.66 8.65
C VAL A 12 2.28 10.85 9.40
N ALA A 13 1.01 10.95 8.99
CA ALA A 13 -0.07 10.16 9.59
C ALA A 13 0.14 8.65 9.39
N PHE A 14 0.39 8.21 8.15
CA PHE A 14 0.71 6.80 7.86
C PHE A 14 1.94 6.32 8.63
N GLU A 15 3.02 7.12 8.65
CA GLU A 15 4.23 6.78 9.40
C GLU A 15 3.92 6.53 10.87
N ASN A 16 3.23 7.46 11.54
CA ASN A 16 2.92 7.33 12.96
C ASN A 16 2.12 6.05 13.25
N HIS A 17 1.06 5.80 12.48
CA HIS A 17 0.22 4.62 12.70
C HIS A 17 0.96 3.31 12.43
N VAL A 18 1.78 3.24 11.37
CA VAL A 18 2.56 2.03 11.07
C VAL A 18 3.67 1.83 12.12
N TYR A 19 4.30 2.89 12.61
CA TYR A 19 5.29 2.79 13.69
C TYR A 19 4.67 2.40 15.04
N ASP A 20 3.42 2.78 15.31
CA ASP A 20 2.70 2.32 16.50
C ASP A 20 2.45 0.81 16.44
N LEU A 21 2.04 0.28 15.28
CA LEU A 21 1.86 -1.16 15.05
C LEU A 21 3.15 -1.95 15.26
N ASP A 22 4.29 -1.39 14.86
CA ASP A 22 5.63 -1.99 14.96
C ASP A 22 6.19 -1.91 16.39
N ASN A 23 6.31 -0.70 16.94
CA ASN A 23 7.04 -0.47 18.20
C ASN A 23 6.19 -0.68 19.45
N ILE A 24 4.91 -0.31 19.40
CA ILE A 24 4.01 -0.32 20.58
C ILE A 24 3.23 -1.63 20.60
N GLU A 25 2.50 -1.93 19.54
CA GLU A 25 1.63 -3.11 19.48
C GLU A 25 2.39 -4.40 19.14
N ARG A 26 3.54 -4.27 18.46
CA ARG A 26 4.38 -5.40 18.01
C ARG A 26 3.61 -6.40 17.14
N LYS A 27 2.70 -5.90 16.30
CA LYS A 27 1.92 -6.69 15.35
C LYS A 27 2.64 -6.91 14.03
N ILE A 28 3.49 -5.97 13.63
CA ILE A 28 4.25 -6.00 12.40
C ILE A 28 5.74 -5.81 12.67
N ASP A 29 6.56 -6.13 11.68
CA ASP A 29 7.96 -5.74 11.60
C ASP A 29 8.18 -4.88 10.35
N ILE A 30 8.54 -3.61 10.51
CA ILE A 30 8.90 -2.74 9.38
C ILE A 30 10.21 -3.24 8.74
N LYS A 31 10.21 -3.43 7.42
CA LYS A 31 11.35 -3.94 6.64
C LYS A 31 12.04 -2.88 5.80
N ASN A 32 11.28 -1.91 5.27
CA ASN A 32 11.82 -0.85 4.44
C ASN A 32 10.96 0.41 4.51
N ARG A 33 11.58 1.57 4.26
CA ARG A 33 10.92 2.86 4.17
C ARG A 33 11.61 3.71 3.12
N VAL A 34 10.85 4.22 2.17
CA VAL A 34 11.34 5.06 1.07
C VAL A 34 10.51 6.34 0.99
N ASP A 35 11.18 7.49 0.96
CA ASP A 35 10.58 8.80 0.62
C ASP A 35 11.30 9.28 -0.64
N LEU A 36 10.57 9.40 -1.74
CA LEU A 36 11.10 9.65 -3.07
C LEU A 36 10.52 10.93 -3.66
N MET A 37 11.40 11.70 -4.30
CA MET A 37 11.04 12.84 -5.13
C MET A 37 11.56 12.59 -6.54
N ASP A 38 10.65 12.49 -7.50
CA ASP A 38 11.00 12.42 -8.91
C ASP A 38 11.06 13.84 -9.48
N LEU A 39 12.28 14.32 -9.75
CA LEU A 39 12.50 15.67 -10.30
C LEU A 39 12.20 15.79 -11.80
N SER A 40 12.07 14.67 -12.52
CA SER A 40 11.78 14.69 -13.95
C SER A 40 10.33 15.04 -14.24
N VAL A 41 9.42 14.54 -13.39
CA VAL A 41 7.97 14.80 -13.46
C VAL A 41 7.43 15.63 -12.30
N ILE A 42 8.29 15.97 -11.33
CA ILE A 42 7.96 16.71 -10.11
C ILE A 42 6.84 15.99 -9.32
N ALA A 43 7.09 14.71 -9.00
CA ALA A 43 6.18 13.88 -8.21
C ALA A 43 6.82 13.46 -6.88
N ARG A 44 5.99 13.11 -5.90
CA ARG A 44 6.40 12.56 -4.60
C ARG A 44 5.80 11.18 -4.39
N ALA A 45 6.56 10.30 -3.76
CA ALA A 45 6.10 8.98 -3.37
C ALA A 45 6.62 8.63 -1.97
N PHE A 46 5.76 8.13 -1.10
CA PHE A 46 6.13 7.52 0.17
C PHE A 46 5.77 6.04 0.12
N LYS A 47 6.71 5.20 0.55
CA LYS A 47 6.54 3.75 0.61
C LYS A 47 7.00 3.21 1.94
N ILE A 48 6.23 2.32 2.53
CA ILE A 48 6.61 1.61 3.75
C ILE A 48 6.26 0.13 3.61
N GLU A 49 7.27 -0.71 3.79
CA GLU A 49 7.16 -2.16 3.68
C GLU A 49 7.25 -2.80 5.05
N PHE A 50 6.41 -3.79 5.32
CA PHE A 50 6.40 -4.53 6.57
C PHE A 50 5.87 -5.96 6.37
N THR A 51 6.13 -6.80 7.37
CA THR A 51 5.52 -8.15 7.49
C THR A 51 4.74 -8.22 8.79
N LEU A 52 3.88 -9.23 8.97
CA LEU A 52 3.41 -9.57 10.31
C LEU A 52 4.62 -10.01 11.17
N ALA A 53 4.57 -9.73 12.47
CA ALA A 53 5.66 -10.05 13.39
C ALA A 53 5.82 -11.56 13.62
N ASP A 54 4.72 -12.31 13.57
CA ASP A 54 4.69 -13.77 13.70
C ASP A 54 4.79 -14.50 12.35
N GLN A 55 4.59 -13.82 11.23
CA GLN A 55 4.54 -14.39 9.88
C GLN A 55 5.28 -13.50 8.87
N GLN A 56 6.50 -13.89 8.51
CA GLN A 56 7.39 -13.07 7.68
C GLN A 56 7.42 -13.45 6.19
N ASP A 57 6.62 -14.45 5.79
CA ASP A 57 6.61 -14.97 4.41
C ASP A 57 5.88 -14.07 3.41
N ILE A 58 5.08 -13.11 3.91
CA ILE A 58 4.31 -12.16 3.12
C ILE A 58 4.71 -10.75 3.50
N THR A 59 5.09 -9.96 2.50
CA THR A 59 5.42 -8.55 2.67
C THR A 59 4.27 -7.70 2.16
N ALA A 60 3.78 -6.77 2.98
CA ALA A 60 2.91 -5.68 2.57
C ALA A 60 3.75 -4.41 2.31
N GLU A 61 3.34 -3.63 1.33
CA GLU A 61 3.87 -2.30 1.02
C GLU A 61 2.68 -1.34 0.86
N ILE A 62 2.68 -0.26 1.65
CA ILE A 62 1.78 0.87 1.46
C ILE A 62 2.50 1.89 0.61
N ILE A 63 1.84 2.36 -0.44
CA ILE A 63 2.38 3.35 -1.39
C ILE A 63 1.43 4.55 -1.43
N LEU A 64 1.97 5.72 -1.13
CA LEU A 64 1.28 7.00 -1.23
C LEU A 64 1.97 7.83 -2.31
N ASP A 65 1.24 8.22 -3.36
CA ASP A 65 1.78 8.99 -4.48
C ASP A 65 1.06 10.34 -4.63
N ALA A 66 1.84 11.40 -4.88
CA ALA A 66 1.34 12.72 -5.25
C ALA A 66 1.96 13.18 -6.57
N SER A 67 1.08 13.46 -7.55
CA SER A 67 1.49 13.95 -8.87
C SER A 67 1.83 15.45 -8.84
N LEU A 68 2.48 15.95 -9.91
CA LEU A 68 2.67 17.39 -10.07
C LEU A 68 1.33 18.15 -10.07
N GLU A 69 0.29 17.58 -10.67
CA GLU A 69 -1.04 18.21 -10.74
C GLU A 69 -1.62 18.41 -9.34
N ASP A 70 -1.46 17.42 -8.45
CA ASP A 70 -1.91 17.48 -7.06
C ASP A 70 -1.09 18.48 -6.25
N LEU A 71 0.25 18.36 -6.30
CA LEU A 71 1.16 19.22 -5.55
C LEU A 71 1.03 20.70 -5.97
N ALA A 72 1.01 20.97 -7.27
CA ALA A 72 0.88 22.33 -7.78
C ALA A 72 -0.52 22.88 -7.56
N GLY A 73 -1.56 22.05 -7.73
CA GLY A 73 -2.95 22.46 -7.49
C GLY A 73 -3.17 22.92 -6.06
N GLU A 74 -2.58 22.19 -5.11
CA GLU A 74 -2.61 22.54 -3.70
C GLU A 74 -1.83 23.84 -3.38
N ILE A 75 -0.57 23.93 -3.81
CA ILE A 75 0.29 25.09 -3.55
C ILE A 75 -0.29 26.38 -4.14
N LEU A 76 -0.96 26.25 -5.28
CA LEU A 76 -1.62 27.37 -5.97
C LEU A 76 -3.04 27.63 -5.47
N GLU A 77 -3.52 26.88 -4.47
CA GLU A 77 -4.88 26.95 -3.92
C GLU A 77 -5.96 26.89 -5.01
N ILE A 78 -5.72 26.09 -6.05
CA ILE A 78 -6.69 25.89 -7.12
C ILE A 78 -7.86 25.14 -6.49
N GLY A 79 -9.04 25.77 -6.45
CA GLY A 79 -10.27 25.25 -5.82
C GLY A 79 -10.87 24.01 -6.48
N ASN A 80 -10.04 23.09 -6.96
CA ASN A 80 -10.41 21.80 -7.46
C ASN A 80 -10.64 20.85 -6.28
N LYS A 81 -11.78 20.15 -6.28
CA LYS A 81 -12.19 19.27 -5.19
C LYS A 81 -11.48 17.91 -5.18
N ASN A 82 -10.68 17.60 -6.21
CA ASN A 82 -10.03 16.29 -6.37
C ASN A 82 -8.53 16.30 -6.07
N LEU A 83 -8.02 17.30 -5.36
CA LEU A 83 -6.64 17.28 -4.89
C LEU A 83 -6.48 16.23 -3.78
N GLY A 84 -5.39 15.49 -3.84
CA GLY A 84 -5.09 14.44 -2.86
C GLY A 84 -3.97 13.54 -3.34
N CYS A 85 -3.79 12.43 -2.64
CA CYS A 85 -2.82 11.40 -2.98
C CYS A 85 -3.52 10.14 -3.50
N THR A 86 -2.88 9.46 -4.43
CA THR A 86 -3.27 8.10 -4.80
C THR A 86 -2.71 7.14 -3.76
N LEU A 87 -3.52 6.17 -3.35
CA LEU A 87 -3.13 5.11 -2.43
C LEU A 87 -3.08 3.79 -3.18
N GLU A 88 -2.02 3.02 -2.95
CA GLU A 88 -1.85 1.67 -3.47
C GLU A 88 -1.34 0.76 -2.34
N LEU A 89 -1.81 -0.47 -2.32
CA LEU A 89 -1.27 -1.55 -1.50
C LEU A 89 -0.64 -2.60 -2.40
N LYS A 90 0.48 -3.14 -1.96
CA LYS A 90 1.15 -4.25 -2.63
C LYS A 90 1.44 -5.36 -1.63
N PHE A 91 1.04 -6.58 -1.97
CA PHE A 91 1.39 -7.78 -1.23
C PHE A 91 2.29 -8.67 -2.07
N ILE A 92 3.32 -9.21 -1.44
CA ILE A 92 4.30 -10.08 -2.09
C ILE A 92 4.35 -11.40 -1.33
N LYS A 93 4.03 -12.49 -2.03
CA LYS A 93 4.12 -13.86 -1.49
C LYS A 93 4.58 -14.85 -2.54
N ASN A 94 5.12 -15.98 -2.11
CA ASN A 94 5.41 -17.11 -3.01
C ASN A 94 4.20 -18.04 -3.08
N ILE A 95 3.88 -18.52 -4.28
CA ILE A 95 2.78 -19.47 -4.53
C ILE A 95 3.25 -20.65 -5.38
N GLN A 96 2.61 -21.80 -5.24
CA GLN A 96 3.00 -23.02 -5.96
C GLN A 96 1.98 -23.42 -7.03
N ASN A 97 0.69 -23.12 -6.81
CA ASN A 97 -0.41 -23.44 -7.70
C ASN A 97 -1.12 -22.15 -8.14
N PRO A 98 -0.60 -21.44 -9.15
CA PRO A 98 -1.13 -20.13 -9.55
C PRO A 98 -2.59 -20.18 -10.01
N ASP A 99 -3.00 -21.25 -10.70
CA ASP A 99 -4.35 -21.35 -11.25
C ASP A 99 -5.42 -21.39 -10.14
N LEU A 100 -5.10 -21.99 -8.99
CA LEU A 100 -5.99 -22.03 -7.83
C LEU A 100 -5.78 -20.82 -6.90
N GLN A 101 -4.53 -20.58 -6.51
CA GLN A 101 -4.23 -19.60 -5.45
C GLN A 101 -4.49 -18.17 -5.91
N CYS A 102 -4.30 -17.83 -7.20
CA CYS A 102 -4.61 -16.48 -7.68
C CYS A 102 -6.12 -16.18 -7.58
N GLU A 103 -6.98 -17.14 -7.93
CA GLU A 103 -8.43 -16.97 -7.80
C GLU A 103 -8.86 -16.83 -6.33
N GLU A 104 -8.30 -17.67 -5.44
CA GLU A 104 -8.55 -17.59 -3.99
C GLU A 104 -8.11 -16.24 -3.39
N ILE A 105 -6.95 -15.73 -3.81
CA ILE A 105 -6.42 -14.42 -3.40
C ILE A 105 -7.34 -13.30 -3.86
N GLU A 106 -7.78 -13.33 -5.13
CA GLU A 106 -8.66 -12.30 -5.68
C GLU A 106 -10.00 -12.26 -4.95
N GLN A 107 -10.61 -13.41 -4.71
CA GLN A 107 -11.85 -13.50 -3.94
C GLN A 107 -11.65 -13.01 -2.49
N ALA A 108 -10.57 -13.41 -1.83
CA ALA A 108 -10.28 -13.00 -0.47
C ALA A 108 -10.12 -11.49 -0.33
N ILE A 109 -9.35 -10.85 -1.22
CA ILE A 109 -9.11 -9.40 -1.17
C ILE A 109 -10.40 -8.63 -1.48
N ASN A 110 -11.15 -9.02 -2.53
CA ASN A 110 -12.41 -8.36 -2.86
C ASN A 110 -13.45 -8.47 -1.74
N ASN A 111 -13.42 -9.52 -0.92
CA ASN A 111 -14.33 -9.64 0.22
C ASN A 111 -14.00 -8.67 1.38
N ILE A 112 -12.75 -8.24 1.51
CA ILE A 112 -12.30 -7.31 2.57
C ILE A 112 -12.47 -5.87 2.11
N TRP A 113 -12.09 -5.59 0.85
CA TRP A 113 -11.99 -4.24 0.31
C TRP A 113 -13.18 -3.83 -0.57
N GLU A 114 -14.10 -4.76 -0.87
CA GLU A 114 -15.29 -4.57 -1.69
C GLU A 114 -14.97 -4.01 -3.10
N ASP A 115 -15.92 -3.32 -3.73
CA ASP A 115 -15.85 -2.85 -5.13
C ASP A 115 -15.02 -1.55 -5.30
N ASP A 116 -14.36 -1.04 -4.25
CA ASP A 116 -13.63 0.23 -4.27
C ASP A 116 -12.18 0.11 -4.76
N ILE A 117 -11.80 -1.09 -5.23
CA ILE A 117 -10.42 -1.42 -5.61
C ILE A 117 -10.31 -2.01 -7.02
N SER A 118 -9.18 -1.69 -7.66
CA SER A 118 -8.68 -2.38 -8.83
C SER A 118 -7.54 -3.33 -8.44
N LEU A 119 -7.76 -4.64 -8.56
CA LEU A 119 -6.79 -5.68 -8.24
C LEU A 119 -6.00 -6.14 -9.48
N THR A 120 -4.69 -6.31 -9.35
CA THR A 120 -3.83 -6.93 -10.38
C THR A 120 -2.85 -7.90 -9.73
N GLN A 121 -2.72 -9.11 -10.27
CA GLN A 121 -1.74 -10.10 -9.83
C GLN A 121 -0.68 -10.33 -10.90
N THR A 122 0.59 -10.12 -10.56
CA THR A 122 1.74 -10.33 -11.44
C THR A 122 2.60 -11.48 -10.92
N LEU A 123 2.67 -12.56 -11.70
CA LEU A 123 3.53 -13.71 -11.40
C LEU A 123 4.91 -13.54 -12.05
N SER A 124 5.95 -13.78 -11.26
CA SER A 124 7.33 -13.74 -11.71
C SER A 124 8.12 -14.95 -11.23
N PHE A 125 9.11 -15.36 -12.01
CA PHE A 125 10.02 -16.46 -11.67
C PHE A 125 11.41 -16.16 -12.23
N VAL A 126 12.42 -16.80 -11.65
CA VAL A 126 13.79 -16.69 -12.14
C VAL A 126 14.04 -17.77 -13.18
N PHE A 127 14.44 -17.39 -14.39
CA PHE A 127 14.76 -18.35 -15.44
C PHE A 127 16.03 -19.15 -15.09
N GLY A 128 15.99 -20.46 -15.30
CA GLY A 128 17.13 -21.36 -15.07
C GLY A 128 17.24 -21.92 -13.64
N THR A 129 16.31 -21.56 -12.74
CA THR A 129 16.14 -22.24 -11.46
C THR A 129 15.08 -23.34 -11.58
N GLU A 130 15.19 -24.41 -10.77
CA GLU A 130 14.07 -25.35 -10.63
C GLU A 130 12.84 -24.58 -10.14
N LEU A 131 11.77 -24.62 -10.94
CA LEU A 131 10.56 -23.85 -10.70
C LEU A 131 9.80 -24.50 -9.55
N SER A 132 10.08 -24.05 -8.33
CA SER A 132 9.47 -24.56 -7.08
C SER A 132 8.33 -23.68 -6.60
N SER A 133 8.30 -22.41 -6.99
CA SER A 133 7.25 -21.45 -6.70
C SER A 133 7.35 -20.24 -7.63
N TYR A 134 6.24 -19.51 -7.76
CA TYR A 134 6.16 -18.20 -8.38
C TYR A 134 6.14 -17.13 -7.30
N LYS A 135 6.87 -16.03 -7.52
CA LYS A 135 6.67 -14.81 -6.74
C LYS A 135 5.44 -14.11 -7.30
N ASN A 136 4.38 -14.05 -6.50
CA ASN A 136 3.16 -13.32 -6.80
C ASN A 136 3.24 -11.92 -6.17
N THR A 137 3.10 -10.90 -7.01
CA THR A 137 2.96 -9.50 -6.62
C THR A 137 1.49 -9.12 -6.85
N ILE A 138 0.80 -8.81 -5.77
CA ILE A 138 -0.63 -8.51 -5.74
C ILE A 138 -0.78 -7.01 -5.49
N GLU A 139 -1.27 -6.27 -6.47
CA GLU A 139 -1.40 -4.82 -6.46
C GLU A 139 -2.88 -4.44 -6.33
N VAL A 140 -3.20 -3.72 -5.25
CA VAL A 140 -4.54 -3.20 -4.94
C VAL A 140 -4.49 -1.69 -5.07
N LYS A 141 -5.17 -1.15 -6.07
CA LYS A 141 -5.25 0.30 -6.31
C LYS A 141 -6.61 0.83 -5.90
N PHE A 142 -6.62 1.92 -5.16
CA PHE A 142 -7.85 2.57 -4.74
C PHE A 142 -8.27 3.60 -5.80
N ASP A 143 -9.54 3.55 -6.20
CA ASP A 143 -10.06 4.42 -7.27
C ASP A 143 -10.19 5.89 -6.82
N GLN A 144 -10.39 6.11 -5.51
CA GLN A 144 -10.50 7.44 -4.93
C GLN A 144 -9.18 7.90 -4.34
N LYS A 145 -8.86 9.18 -4.56
CA LYS A 145 -7.75 9.84 -3.86
C LYS A 145 -8.12 10.08 -2.41
N ILE A 146 -7.10 10.08 -1.55
CA ILE A 146 -7.22 10.44 -0.14
C ILE A 146 -6.63 11.82 0.13
N ASN A 147 -7.21 12.54 1.08
CA ASN A 147 -6.70 13.80 1.59
C ASN A 147 -6.76 13.78 3.14
N GLU A 148 -6.58 14.93 3.76
CA GLU A 148 -6.51 15.04 5.22
C GLU A 148 -7.80 14.65 5.95
N ASP A 149 -8.97 14.75 5.28
CA ASP A 149 -10.26 14.39 5.87
C ASP A 149 -10.32 12.89 6.22
N GLN A 150 -9.56 12.04 5.50
CA GLN A 150 -9.49 10.60 5.72
C GLN A 150 -8.39 10.18 6.70
N ILE A 151 -7.65 11.10 7.33
CA ILE A 151 -6.58 10.74 8.29
C ILE A 151 -7.13 9.91 9.46
N SER A 152 -8.35 10.19 9.93
CA SER A 152 -8.98 9.42 11.01
C SER A 152 -9.21 7.95 10.65
N ASP A 153 -9.28 7.64 9.35
CA ASP A 153 -9.65 6.33 8.84
C ASP A 153 -8.41 5.45 8.59
N ILE A 154 -7.20 6.00 8.71
CA ILE A 154 -5.93 5.26 8.51
C ILE A 154 -5.83 4.07 9.46
N SER A 155 -6.30 4.18 10.70
CA SER A 155 -6.29 3.06 11.64
C SER A 155 -7.16 1.90 11.14
N VAL A 156 -8.36 2.19 10.66
CA VAL A 156 -9.29 1.18 10.12
C VAL A 156 -8.74 0.56 8.84
N PHE A 157 -8.16 1.40 7.97
CA PHE A 157 -7.45 0.94 6.78
C PHE A 157 -6.35 -0.05 7.14
N LEU A 158 -5.51 0.25 8.14
CA LEU A 158 -4.44 -0.64 8.56
C LEU A 158 -4.97 -1.94 9.17
N ASP A 159 -6.08 -1.91 9.91
CA ASP A 159 -6.73 -3.12 10.40
C ASP A 159 -7.10 -4.06 9.23
N HIS A 160 -7.66 -3.53 8.14
CA HIS A 160 -7.93 -4.31 6.92
C HIS A 160 -6.65 -4.80 6.22
N VAL A 161 -5.55 -4.03 6.25
CA VAL A 161 -4.24 -4.50 5.71
C VAL A 161 -3.74 -5.70 6.50
N LEU A 162 -3.84 -5.67 7.83
CA LEU A 162 -3.45 -6.79 8.69
C LEU A 162 -4.34 -8.01 8.46
N GLU A 163 -5.66 -7.81 8.37
CA GLU A 163 -6.61 -8.88 8.03
C GLU A 163 -6.28 -9.52 6.68
N THR A 164 -5.93 -8.70 5.69
CA THR A 164 -5.50 -9.17 4.37
C THR A 164 -4.24 -10.02 4.47
N LEU A 165 -3.21 -9.58 5.22
CA LEU A 165 -2.00 -10.39 5.46
C LEU A 165 -2.32 -11.75 6.10
N GLU A 166 -3.18 -11.77 7.12
CA GLU A 166 -3.58 -13.00 7.80
C GLU A 166 -4.33 -13.98 6.90
N ILE A 167 -5.19 -13.48 6.01
CA ILE A 167 -5.93 -14.32 5.05
C ILE A 167 -4.98 -14.82 3.96
N LEU A 168 -4.11 -13.96 3.43
CA LEU A 168 -3.14 -14.36 2.41
C LEU A 168 -2.15 -15.41 2.92
N PHE A 169 -1.84 -15.44 4.22
CA PHE A 169 -1.00 -16.48 4.83
C PHE A 169 -1.66 -17.86 4.86
N LYS A 170 -2.99 -17.91 4.90
CA LYS A 170 -3.76 -19.17 4.91
C LYS A 170 -3.91 -19.80 3.52
N ILE A 171 -3.67 -19.03 2.47
CA ILE A 171 -3.75 -19.43 1.05
C ILE A 171 -2.37 -19.87 0.56
#